data_AF-A0A2G6R009-F1
#
_entry.id   AF-A0A2G6R009-F1
#
_cell.length_a   1.000
_cell.length_b   1.000
_cell.length_c   1.000
_cell.angle_alpha   90.00
_cell.angle_beta   90.00
_cell.angle_gamma   90.00
#
_symmetry.space_group_name_H-M   'P 1'
#
loop_
_entity.id
_entity.type
_entity.pdbx_description
1 polymer ?
#
loop_
_entity_poly.entity_id
_entity_poly.type
_entity_poly.pdbx_seq_one_letter_code
_entity_poly.pdbx_strand_id
1 'polypeptide(L)'
;MKTKQTSTIFTDLRMVPLALVSWSLMWLVTGNLLSPIAVLLVGVSLAALILRFRISPKLVAVALLAIAMAIIGLVRVDRMSVIGELLATDKTVVAVQVKLPSEPRVFTKSTRPAFALAKCELLQITIRGNRYQTDLPVTVVATNSTAKTFAELKVGSVIEFFAIATSPEEGEPVAAVLKITKDLKISSGPGIVDNTINRIRSALVAAMANSPPRQAALIPSLVVGDTSAIDETMAEQFKATALTHLLAVSGANLTLLLAFLLTVVKWLGIRGWAIRAIALTGVVAFIAICRGEPSVLRAAAMGIVALAALGSGRGGHAGLRNLSVAIIALLILDPWLARSWGFALSVSASAGILIWGKAWKEAMQTWAPEWFSEALVIPLAAQLATQPLITAL
;
A
#
# COMPACT_ATOMS: atom_id res chain seq x y z
N MET A 1 31.21 -39.48 18.19
CA MET A 1 29.94 -39.48 17.42
C MET A 1 28.89 -38.69 18.19
N LYS A 2 28.73 -37.39 17.90
CA LYS A 2 27.59 -36.58 18.36
C LYS A 2 26.51 -36.65 17.28
N THR A 3 25.40 -37.30 17.60
CA THR A 3 24.20 -37.38 16.78
C THR A 3 23.65 -35.97 16.56
N LYS A 4 23.83 -35.43 15.34
CA LYS A 4 23.06 -34.28 14.86
C LYS A 4 21.60 -34.71 14.80
N GLN A 5 20.80 -34.29 15.78
CA GLN A 5 19.33 -34.34 15.67
C GLN A 5 18.93 -33.46 14.48
N THR A 6 18.56 -34.09 13.38
CA THR A 6 17.81 -33.49 12.28
C THR A 6 16.42 -33.14 12.81
N SER A 7 16.27 -31.97 13.42
CA SER A 7 14.96 -31.40 13.71
C SER A 7 14.27 -31.10 12.37
N THR A 8 13.33 -31.94 11.98
CA THR A 8 12.46 -31.72 10.83
C THR A 8 11.69 -30.41 11.04
N ILE A 9 12.02 -29.41 10.23
CA ILE A 9 11.45 -28.06 10.26
C ILE A 9 10.02 -28.16 9.71
N PHE A 10 9.02 -28.35 10.57
CA PHE A 10 7.63 -28.27 10.15
C PHE A 10 7.18 -26.81 10.10
N THR A 11 7.10 -26.27 8.90
CA THR A 11 6.52 -24.95 8.62
C THR A 11 5.01 -24.99 8.88
N ASP A 12 4.49 -24.07 9.72
CA ASP A 12 3.07 -23.99 10.02
C ASP A 12 2.29 -23.37 8.84
N LEU A 13 1.87 -24.21 7.89
CA LEU A 13 1.19 -23.84 6.64
C LEU A 13 -0.32 -23.61 6.80
N ARG A 14 -0.88 -23.77 8.00
CA ARG A 14 -2.34 -23.82 8.21
C ARG A 14 -3.07 -22.53 7.81
N MET A 15 -2.41 -21.38 7.91
CA MET A 15 -3.02 -20.09 7.56
C MET A 15 -2.84 -19.71 6.08
N VAL A 16 -1.99 -20.42 5.33
CA VAL A 16 -1.70 -20.09 3.92
C VAL A 16 -2.93 -20.28 3.02
N PRO A 17 -3.67 -21.41 3.07
CA PRO A 17 -4.90 -21.57 2.29
C PRO A 17 -5.95 -20.52 2.63
N LEU A 18 -6.08 -20.15 3.92
CA LEU A 18 -7.02 -19.11 4.35
C LEU A 18 -6.67 -17.75 3.73
N ALA A 19 -5.40 -17.36 3.74
CA ALA A 19 -4.95 -16.11 3.14
C ALA A 19 -5.19 -16.10 1.61
N LEU A 20 -4.90 -17.21 0.92
CA LEU A 20 -5.14 -17.33 -0.52
C LEU A 20 -6.63 -17.25 -0.85
N VAL A 21 -7.49 -18.00 -0.15
CA VAL A 21 -8.94 -17.95 -0.35
C VAL A 21 -9.49 -16.55 -0.07
N SER A 22 -9.06 -15.93 1.03
CA SER A 22 -9.48 -14.56 1.38
C SER A 22 -9.08 -13.57 0.29
N TRP A 23 -7.86 -13.69 -0.24
CA TRP A 23 -7.38 -12.84 -1.33
C TRP A 23 -8.17 -13.08 -2.62
N SER A 24 -8.30 -14.33 -3.08
CA SER A 24 -9.07 -14.65 -4.29
C SER A 24 -10.51 -14.16 -4.21
N LEU A 25 -11.16 -14.32 -3.05
CA LEU A 25 -12.51 -13.82 -2.81
C LEU A 25 -12.55 -12.29 -2.90
N MET A 26 -11.60 -11.59 -2.26
CA MET A 26 -11.53 -10.13 -2.32
C MET A 26 -11.26 -9.62 -3.73
N TRP A 27 -10.42 -10.31 -4.49
CA TRP A 27 -10.14 -9.99 -5.89
C TRP A 27 -11.40 -10.13 -6.75
N LEU A 28 -12.17 -11.20 -6.57
CA LEU A 28 -13.44 -11.43 -7.28
C LEU A 28 -14.52 -10.40 -6.90
N VAL A 29 -14.66 -10.09 -5.61
CA VAL A 29 -15.64 -9.12 -5.10
C VAL A 29 -15.32 -7.72 -5.62
N THR A 30 -14.06 -7.29 -5.52
CA THR A 30 -13.65 -5.97 -5.99
C THR A 30 -13.73 -5.85 -7.51
N GLY A 31 -13.53 -6.96 -8.24
CA GLY A 31 -13.73 -7.07 -9.69
C GLY A 31 -15.16 -6.89 -10.18
N ASN A 32 -16.16 -6.85 -9.30
CA ASN A 32 -17.58 -6.93 -9.68
C ASN A 32 -17.94 -8.23 -10.44
N LEU A 33 -17.12 -9.28 -10.33
CA LEU A 33 -17.37 -10.59 -10.97
C LEU A 33 -18.38 -11.45 -10.19
N LEU A 34 -18.55 -11.18 -8.90
CA LEU A 34 -19.49 -11.89 -8.04
C LEU A 34 -20.60 -10.95 -7.58
N SER A 35 -21.84 -11.33 -7.83
CA SER A 35 -22.97 -10.64 -7.23
C SER A 35 -22.94 -10.80 -5.70
N PRO A 36 -23.43 -9.82 -4.93
CA PRO A 36 -23.54 -9.93 -3.47
C PRO A 36 -24.28 -11.21 -3.03
N ILE A 37 -25.24 -11.64 -3.86
CA ILE A 37 -26.05 -12.84 -3.67
C ILE A 37 -25.20 -14.11 -3.84
N ALA A 38 -24.31 -14.16 -4.84
CA ALA A 38 -23.44 -15.31 -5.05
C ALA A 38 -22.48 -15.53 -3.87
N VAL A 39 -21.93 -14.45 -3.32
CA VAL A 39 -21.07 -14.49 -2.13
C VAL A 39 -21.83 -14.99 -0.90
N LEU A 40 -23.05 -14.48 -0.69
CA LEU A 40 -23.91 -14.92 0.41
C LEU A 40 -24.24 -16.41 0.29
N LEU A 41 -24.57 -16.88 -0.92
CA LEU A 41 -24.88 -18.29 -1.19
C LEU A 41 -23.67 -19.20 -0.96
N VAL A 42 -22.47 -18.81 -1.39
CA VAL A 42 -21.23 -19.56 -1.10
C VAL A 42 -20.97 -19.62 0.40
N GLY A 43 -21.15 -18.50 1.12
CA GLY A 43 -21.00 -18.43 2.56
C GLY A 43 -21.97 -19.33 3.32
N VAL A 44 -23.26 -19.29 2.95
CA VAL A 44 -24.30 -20.14 3.53
C VAL A 44 -24.05 -21.61 3.20
N SER A 45 -23.62 -21.93 1.99
CA SER A 45 -23.29 -23.30 1.57
C SER A 45 -22.10 -23.87 2.36
N LEU A 46 -21.05 -23.07 2.57
CA LEU A 46 -19.93 -23.45 3.43
C LEU A 46 -20.36 -23.65 4.87
N ALA A 47 -21.15 -22.72 5.43
CA ALA A 47 -21.67 -22.83 6.79
C ALA A 47 -22.53 -24.09 6.99
N ALA A 48 -23.39 -24.41 6.01
CA ALA A 48 -24.20 -25.62 6.01
C ALA A 48 -23.36 -26.91 5.91
N LEU A 49 -22.31 -26.91 5.08
CA LEU A 49 -21.36 -28.02 4.97
C LEU A 49 -20.62 -28.25 6.31
N ILE A 50 -20.22 -27.16 6.96
CA ILE A 50 -19.51 -27.17 8.24
C ILE A 50 -20.39 -27.73 9.37
N LEU A 51 -21.67 -27.31 9.43
CA LEU A 51 -22.65 -27.87 10.35
C LEU A 51 -22.91 -29.36 10.07
N ARG A 52 -22.99 -29.75 8.80
CA ARG A 52 -23.34 -31.11 8.36
C ARG A 52 -22.23 -32.14 8.62
N PHE A 53 -20.96 -31.77 8.47
CA PHE A 53 -19.85 -32.72 8.55
C PHE A 53 -19.03 -32.65 9.85
N ARG A 54 -19.51 -31.94 10.90
CA ARG A 54 -18.81 -31.75 12.19
C ARG A 54 -17.33 -31.39 11.98
N ILE A 55 -17.11 -30.46 11.05
CA ILE A 55 -15.78 -30.04 10.65
C ILE A 55 -15.09 -29.36 11.85
N SER A 56 -13.78 -29.56 12.02
CA SER A 56 -13.03 -29.01 13.16
C SER A 56 -13.34 -27.53 13.43
N PRO A 57 -13.41 -27.07 14.69
CA PRO A 57 -13.77 -25.68 15.03
C PRO A 57 -12.85 -24.63 14.40
N LYS A 58 -11.63 -25.02 14.01
CA LYS A 58 -10.68 -24.17 13.28
C LYS A 58 -11.15 -23.85 11.86
N LEU A 59 -11.71 -24.83 11.15
CA LEU A 59 -12.24 -24.67 9.80
C LEU A 59 -13.54 -23.84 9.80
N VAL A 60 -14.33 -23.93 10.88
CA VAL A 60 -15.50 -23.05 11.12
C VAL A 60 -15.05 -21.59 11.21
N ALA A 61 -14.05 -21.30 12.06
CA ALA A 61 -13.53 -19.94 12.24
C ALA A 61 -12.93 -19.36 10.95
N VAL A 62 -12.23 -20.18 10.17
CA VAL A 62 -11.69 -19.84 8.83
C VAL A 62 -12.81 -19.43 7.88
N ALA A 63 -13.89 -20.23 7.80
CA ALA A 63 -15.01 -19.95 6.91
C ALA A 63 -15.77 -18.68 7.33
N LEU A 64 -16.02 -18.50 8.63
CA LEU A 64 -16.66 -17.28 9.15
C LEU A 64 -15.83 -16.04 8.86
N LEU A 65 -14.50 -16.11 9.00
CA LEU A 65 -13.62 -15.00 8.66
C LEU A 65 -13.66 -14.69 7.16
N ALA A 66 -13.65 -15.70 6.29
CA ALA A 66 -13.78 -15.51 4.85
C ALA A 66 -15.14 -14.88 4.47
N ILE A 67 -16.23 -15.29 5.12
CA ILE A 67 -17.57 -14.70 4.91
C ILE A 67 -17.59 -13.24 5.38
N ALA A 68 -17.08 -12.96 6.58
CA ALA A 68 -16.99 -11.60 7.10
C ALA A 68 -16.18 -10.69 6.16
N MET A 69 -15.07 -11.21 5.64
CA MET A 69 -14.25 -10.54 4.63
C MET A 69 -15.03 -10.20 3.36
N ALA A 70 -15.78 -11.18 2.84
CA ALA A 70 -16.58 -11.01 1.65
C ALA A 70 -17.68 -9.94 1.86
N ILE A 71 -18.35 -9.97 3.02
CA ILE A 71 -19.37 -8.98 3.39
C ILE A 71 -18.74 -7.59 3.50
N ILE A 72 -17.59 -7.44 4.17
CA ILE A 72 -16.87 -6.17 4.28
C ILE A 72 -16.49 -5.65 2.90
N GLY A 73 -15.96 -6.51 2.02
CA GLY A 73 -15.64 -6.17 0.64
C GLY A 73 -16.85 -5.69 -0.14
N LEU A 74 -17.97 -6.42 -0.07
CA LEU A 74 -19.22 -6.05 -0.74
C LEU A 74 -19.77 -4.72 -0.25
N VAL A 75 -19.84 -4.50 1.06
CA VAL A 75 -20.31 -3.23 1.63
C VAL A 75 -19.45 -2.05 1.18
N ARG A 76 -18.13 -2.25 1.07
CA ARG A 76 -17.20 -1.21 0.62
C ARG A 76 -17.34 -0.93 -0.88
N VAL A 77 -17.46 -1.98 -1.71
CA VAL A 77 -17.68 -1.86 -3.16
C VAL A 77 -19.01 -1.17 -3.45
N ASP A 78 -20.08 -1.60 -2.78
CA ASP A 78 -21.44 -1.04 -2.95
C ASP A 78 -21.52 0.44 -2.57
N ARG A 79 -20.90 0.85 -1.45
CA ARG A 79 -20.80 2.28 -1.10
C ARG A 79 -20.09 3.10 -2.18
N MET A 80 -19.04 2.55 -2.79
CA MET A 80 -18.28 3.24 -3.83
C MET A 80 -19.05 3.28 -5.17
N SER A 81 -19.75 2.21 -5.54
CA SER A 81 -20.51 2.12 -6.79
C SER A 81 -21.75 3.01 -6.77
N VAL A 82 -22.53 3.02 -5.69
CA VAL A 82 -23.77 3.83 -5.59
C VAL A 82 -23.47 5.33 -5.77
N ILE A 83 -22.41 5.83 -5.13
CA ILE A 83 -22.02 7.24 -5.25
C ILE A 83 -21.34 7.49 -6.61
N GLY A 84 -20.54 6.53 -7.11
CA GLY A 84 -19.90 6.61 -8.43
C GLY A 84 -20.90 6.66 -9.60
N GLU A 85 -21.97 5.88 -9.56
CA GLU A 85 -23.04 5.92 -10.57
C GLU A 85 -23.83 7.23 -10.48
N LEU A 86 -24.15 7.70 -9.27
CA LEU A 86 -24.79 9.00 -9.05
C LEU A 86 -23.97 10.16 -9.63
N LEU A 87 -22.64 10.03 -9.58
CA LEU A 87 -21.67 10.97 -10.16
C LEU A 87 -21.60 10.88 -11.69
N ALA A 88 -21.57 9.68 -12.27
CA ALA A 88 -21.28 9.46 -13.68
C ALA A 88 -22.50 9.58 -14.62
N THR A 89 -23.71 9.37 -14.11
CA THR A 89 -24.93 9.24 -14.94
C THR A 89 -25.29 10.53 -15.69
N ASP A 90 -24.86 11.69 -15.21
CA ASP A 90 -25.38 12.96 -15.72
C ASP A 90 -24.39 13.78 -16.58
N LYS A 91 -23.09 13.42 -16.65
CA LYS A 91 -22.03 14.32 -17.19
C LYS A 91 -22.18 15.77 -16.71
N THR A 92 -22.80 15.98 -15.56
CA THR A 92 -23.13 17.31 -15.06
C THR A 92 -21.91 17.91 -14.41
N VAL A 93 -21.84 19.24 -14.50
CA VAL A 93 -20.83 20.00 -13.78
C VAL A 93 -21.25 20.03 -12.31
N VAL A 94 -20.49 19.35 -11.47
CA VAL A 94 -20.69 19.27 -10.02
C VAL A 94 -19.69 20.15 -9.29
N ALA A 95 -20.14 20.80 -8.20
CA ALA A 95 -19.24 21.50 -7.30
C ALA A 95 -18.70 20.51 -6.27
N VAL A 96 -17.39 20.37 -6.19
CA VAL A 96 -16.72 19.39 -5.33
C VAL A 96 -15.71 20.07 -4.43
N GLN A 97 -15.61 19.58 -3.20
CA GLN A 97 -14.58 19.93 -2.26
C GLN A 97 -13.79 18.67 -1.94
N VAL A 98 -12.48 18.70 -2.20
CA VAL A 98 -11.60 17.55 -1.99
C VAL A 98 -10.40 17.94 -1.15
N LYS A 99 -9.92 17.01 -0.33
CA LYS A 99 -8.63 17.10 0.34
C LYS A 99 -7.57 16.44 -0.53
N LEU A 100 -6.41 17.07 -0.64
CA LEU A 100 -5.26 16.55 -1.37
C LEU A 100 -4.33 15.76 -0.42
N PRO A 101 -4.31 14.42 -0.43
CA PRO A 101 -3.46 13.61 0.47
C PRO A 101 -2.03 13.40 -0.06
N SER A 102 -1.80 13.58 -1.36
CA SER A 102 -0.51 13.37 -2.02
C SER A 102 -0.25 14.38 -3.13
N GLU A 103 1.02 14.55 -3.52
CA GLU A 103 1.42 15.48 -4.58
C GLU A 103 0.83 15.08 -5.94
N PRO A 104 0.24 16.02 -6.71
CA PRO A 104 -0.24 15.74 -8.05
C PRO A 104 0.91 15.39 -8.98
N ARG A 105 0.74 14.31 -9.73
CA ARG A 105 1.72 13.88 -10.73
C ARG A 105 1.40 14.52 -12.07
N VAL A 106 2.36 15.26 -12.60
CA VAL A 106 2.27 15.88 -13.93
C VAL A 106 2.80 14.92 -14.97
N PHE A 107 2.01 14.68 -16.00
CA PHE A 107 2.40 13.91 -17.16
C PHE A 107 2.50 14.85 -18.35
N THR A 108 3.73 15.02 -18.83
CA THR A 108 4.02 15.83 -20.02
C THR A 108 4.56 14.88 -21.07
N LYS A 109 3.72 14.43 -22.00
CA LYS A 109 4.18 13.65 -23.17
C LYS A 109 4.24 14.55 -24.39
N SER A 110 5.27 14.40 -25.22
CA SER A 110 5.46 15.19 -26.45
C SER A 110 4.24 15.15 -27.40
N THR A 111 3.43 14.10 -27.35
CA THR A 111 2.27 13.86 -28.23
C THR A 111 0.90 14.16 -27.61
N ARG A 112 0.79 14.48 -26.31
CA ARG A 112 -0.51 14.75 -25.65
C ARG A 112 -0.44 16.02 -24.79
N PRO A 113 -1.55 16.78 -24.68
CA PRO A 113 -1.58 17.95 -23.80
C PRO A 113 -1.25 17.55 -22.36
N ALA A 114 -0.48 18.40 -21.68
CA ALA A 114 -0.07 18.15 -20.30
C ALA A 114 -1.29 18.01 -19.38
N PHE A 115 -1.27 16.97 -18.55
CA PHE A 115 -2.29 16.73 -17.54
C PHE A 115 -1.64 16.39 -16.20
N ALA A 116 -2.30 16.77 -15.12
CA ALA A 116 -1.90 16.44 -13.77
C ALA A 116 -3.00 15.58 -13.13
N LEU A 117 -2.60 14.55 -12.41
CA LEU A 117 -3.51 13.66 -11.70
C LEU A 117 -3.12 13.49 -10.24
N ALA A 118 -4.12 13.47 -9.37
CA ALA A 118 -3.94 13.17 -7.96
C ALA A 118 -5.12 12.35 -7.43
N LYS A 119 -4.83 11.36 -6.60
CA LYS A 119 -5.86 10.72 -5.77
C LYS A 119 -6.19 11.67 -4.63
N CYS A 120 -7.46 12.02 -4.49
CA CYS A 120 -7.98 12.96 -3.50
C CYS A 120 -9.08 12.31 -2.68
N GLU A 121 -9.34 12.85 -1.50
CA GLU A 121 -10.47 12.45 -0.65
C GLU A 121 -11.60 13.45 -0.89
N LEU A 122 -12.75 12.98 -1.39
CA LEU A 122 -13.92 13.81 -1.61
C LEU A 122 -14.57 14.08 -0.26
N LEU A 123 -14.46 15.32 0.24
CA LEU A 123 -15.09 15.73 1.50
C LEU A 123 -16.56 16.06 1.30
N GLN A 124 -16.86 16.63 0.14
CA GLN A 124 -18.18 17.12 -0.15
C GLN A 124 -18.45 17.26 -1.64
N ILE A 125 -19.70 17.03 -2.00
CA ILE A 125 -20.19 17.29 -3.35
C ILE A 125 -21.57 17.95 -3.32
N THR A 126 -21.80 18.85 -4.26
CA THR A 126 -23.13 19.42 -4.52
C THR A 126 -23.64 18.93 -5.87
N ILE A 127 -24.74 18.16 -5.85
CA ILE A 127 -25.41 17.62 -7.04
C ILE A 127 -26.83 18.21 -7.07
N ARG A 128 -27.18 18.90 -8.16
CA ARG A 128 -28.53 19.47 -8.36
C ARG A 128 -29.04 20.30 -7.16
N GLY A 129 -28.15 21.03 -6.49
CA GLY A 129 -28.45 21.87 -5.32
C GLY A 129 -28.39 21.18 -3.95
N ASN A 130 -28.30 19.84 -3.91
CA ASN A 130 -28.17 19.09 -2.66
C ASN A 130 -26.70 18.82 -2.35
N ARG A 131 -26.30 19.08 -1.10
CA ARG A 131 -24.93 18.93 -0.59
C ARG A 131 -24.81 17.62 0.17
N TYR A 132 -23.87 16.77 -0.25
CA TYR A 132 -23.56 15.49 0.38
C TYR A 132 -22.14 15.55 0.96
N GLN A 133 -21.98 15.13 2.22
CA GLN A 133 -20.68 14.92 2.84
C GLN A 133 -20.25 13.48 2.67
N THR A 134 -18.98 13.26 2.35
CA THR A 134 -18.42 11.95 2.06
C THR A 134 -16.92 11.94 2.38
N ASP A 135 -16.31 10.76 2.34
CA ASP A 135 -14.88 10.50 2.56
C ASP A 135 -14.32 9.61 1.43
N LEU A 136 -15.01 9.58 0.29
CA LEU A 136 -14.69 8.65 -0.79
C LEU A 136 -13.42 9.06 -1.55
N PRO A 137 -12.56 8.09 -1.90
CA PRO A 137 -11.41 8.34 -2.74
C PRO A 137 -11.85 8.65 -4.17
N VAL A 138 -11.34 9.73 -4.77
CA VAL A 138 -11.61 10.16 -6.14
C VAL A 138 -10.30 10.49 -6.86
N THR A 139 -10.22 10.24 -8.16
CA THR A 139 -9.08 10.69 -8.97
C THR A 139 -9.42 12.03 -9.58
N VAL A 140 -8.65 13.08 -9.27
CA VAL A 140 -8.83 14.40 -9.87
C VAL A 140 -7.85 14.55 -11.03
N VAL A 141 -8.38 14.97 -12.19
CA VAL A 141 -7.61 15.20 -13.42
C VAL A 141 -7.71 16.67 -13.80
N ALA A 142 -6.56 17.35 -13.85
CA ALA A 142 -6.42 18.71 -14.34
C ALA A 142 -5.72 18.70 -15.70
N THR A 143 -6.20 19.50 -16.66
CA THR A 143 -5.63 19.59 -18.01
C THR A 143 -5.17 21.00 -18.34
N ASN A 144 -4.18 21.14 -19.23
CA ASN A 144 -3.72 22.41 -19.79
C ASN A 144 -3.23 23.41 -18.71
N SER A 145 -3.77 24.64 -18.71
CA SER A 145 -3.39 25.71 -17.78
C SER A 145 -3.62 25.34 -16.32
N THR A 146 -4.70 24.62 -16.02
CA THR A 146 -5.05 24.19 -14.66
C THR A 146 -4.11 23.10 -14.15
N ALA A 147 -3.42 22.38 -15.02
CA ALA A 147 -2.48 21.33 -14.61
C ALA A 147 -1.31 21.88 -13.81
N LYS A 148 -0.78 23.06 -14.18
CA LYS A 148 0.31 23.72 -13.45
C LYS A 148 -0.15 24.20 -12.06
N THR A 149 -1.27 24.93 -12.02
CA THR A 149 -1.83 25.41 -10.75
C THR A 149 -2.19 24.26 -9.82
N PHE A 150 -2.72 23.16 -10.36
CA PHE A 150 -3.02 21.96 -9.59
C PHE A 150 -1.74 21.33 -9.03
N ALA A 151 -0.67 21.22 -9.85
CA ALA A 151 0.61 20.65 -9.43
C ALA A 151 1.32 21.44 -8.32
N GLU A 152 1.13 22.75 -8.26
CA GLU A 152 1.72 23.63 -7.25
C GLU A 152 0.98 23.59 -5.89
N LEU A 153 -0.15 22.90 -5.80
CA LEU A 153 -0.92 22.82 -4.57
C LEU A 153 -0.17 22.05 -3.48
N LYS A 154 -0.18 22.63 -2.27
CA LYS A 154 0.37 21.97 -1.09
C LYS A 154 -0.53 20.83 -0.65
N VAL A 155 0.06 19.67 -0.42
CA VAL A 155 -0.64 18.53 0.16
C VAL A 155 -1.20 18.87 1.55
N GLY A 156 -2.38 18.33 1.84
CA GLY A 156 -3.19 18.62 3.01
C GLY A 156 -4.20 19.74 2.78
N SER A 157 -4.04 20.53 1.71
CA SER A 157 -4.99 21.59 1.37
C SER A 157 -6.34 21.03 0.96
N VAL A 158 -7.39 21.76 1.31
CA VAL A 158 -8.74 21.50 0.83
C VAL A 158 -9.01 22.46 -0.31
N ILE A 159 -9.35 21.90 -1.47
CA ILE A 159 -9.63 22.65 -2.68
C ILE A 159 -11.09 22.46 -3.09
N GLU A 160 -11.66 23.51 -3.65
CA GLU A 160 -13.00 23.56 -4.19
C GLU A 160 -12.91 23.88 -5.67
N PHE A 161 -13.66 23.15 -6.50
CA PHE A 161 -13.72 23.36 -7.94
C PHE A 161 -14.97 22.77 -8.56
N PHE A 162 -15.25 23.17 -9.79
CA PHE A 162 -16.25 22.52 -10.62
C PHE A 162 -15.62 21.41 -11.46
N ALA A 163 -16.23 20.24 -11.45
CA ALA A 163 -15.75 19.07 -12.16
C ALA A 163 -16.85 18.38 -12.97
N ILE A 164 -16.45 17.67 -14.02
CA ILE A 164 -17.28 16.65 -14.64
C ILE A 164 -16.83 15.32 -14.08
N ALA A 165 -17.77 14.57 -13.52
CA ALA A 165 -17.49 13.24 -13.00
C ALA A 165 -17.72 12.17 -14.08
N THR A 166 -16.80 11.22 -14.14
CA THR A 166 -16.88 10.05 -15.02
C THR A 166 -16.68 8.78 -14.21
N SER A 167 -17.29 7.69 -14.67
CA SER A 167 -17.09 6.37 -14.06
C SER A 167 -15.60 6.02 -14.04
N PRO A 168 -15.09 5.45 -12.95
CA PRO A 168 -13.74 4.93 -12.89
C PRO A 168 -13.61 3.69 -13.80
N GLU A 169 -12.38 3.37 -14.19
CA GLU A 169 -12.12 2.10 -14.87
C GLU A 169 -12.38 0.91 -13.92
N GLU A 170 -12.87 -0.20 -14.46
CA GLU A 170 -13.08 -1.43 -13.69
C GLU A 170 -11.75 -1.87 -13.06
N GLY A 171 -11.67 -1.91 -11.73
CA GLY A 171 -10.37 -2.15 -11.09
C GLY A 171 -10.02 -1.16 -10.01
N GLU A 172 -10.39 0.09 -10.22
CA GLU A 172 -9.73 1.17 -9.50
C GLU A 172 -10.28 1.37 -8.08
N PRO A 173 -9.40 1.69 -7.11
CA PRO A 173 -9.77 2.04 -5.74
C PRO A 173 -10.30 3.48 -5.63
N VAL A 174 -11.11 3.92 -6.58
CA VAL A 174 -11.72 5.25 -6.57
C VAL A 174 -13.19 5.17 -6.93
N ALA A 175 -14.00 6.05 -6.35
CA ALA A 175 -15.43 6.11 -6.59
C ALA A 175 -15.75 6.82 -7.92
N ALA A 176 -14.93 7.79 -8.33
CA ALA A 176 -15.08 8.51 -9.59
C ALA A 176 -13.78 9.17 -10.04
N VAL A 177 -13.72 9.49 -11.33
CA VAL A 177 -12.72 10.39 -11.91
C VAL A 177 -13.36 11.76 -12.10
N LEU A 178 -12.78 12.79 -11.50
CA LEU A 178 -13.25 14.17 -11.53
C LEU A 178 -12.34 15.01 -12.42
N LYS A 179 -12.84 15.41 -13.59
CA LYS A 179 -12.10 16.30 -14.49
C LYS A 179 -12.39 17.75 -14.15
N ILE A 180 -11.36 18.50 -13.73
CA ILE A 180 -11.50 19.92 -13.38
C ILE A 180 -11.95 20.70 -14.62
N THR A 181 -13.04 21.46 -14.47
CA THR A 181 -13.60 22.30 -15.52
C THR A 181 -13.30 23.78 -15.27
N LYS A 182 -13.56 24.28 -14.06
CA LYS A 182 -13.35 25.69 -13.70
C LYS A 182 -13.28 25.94 -12.19
N ASP A 183 -12.89 27.16 -11.82
CA ASP A 183 -12.88 27.72 -10.46
C ASP A 183 -12.13 26.90 -9.42
N LEU A 184 -10.88 26.51 -9.74
CA LEU A 184 -9.98 25.92 -8.74
C LEU A 184 -9.62 26.97 -7.67
N LYS A 185 -10.19 26.79 -6.47
CA LYS A 185 -9.95 27.65 -5.31
C LYS A 185 -9.47 26.84 -4.13
N ILE A 186 -8.60 27.42 -3.32
CA ILE A 186 -8.15 26.81 -2.06
C ILE A 186 -9.14 27.26 -0.99
N SER A 187 -9.91 26.32 -0.46
CA SER A 187 -10.92 26.56 0.57
C SER A 187 -10.27 26.66 1.95
N SER A 188 -9.34 25.75 2.26
CA SER A 188 -8.53 25.83 3.48
C SER A 188 -7.12 25.30 3.23
N GLY A 189 -6.14 25.89 3.94
CA GLY A 189 -4.76 25.42 3.93
C GLY A 189 -4.58 24.05 4.59
N PRO A 190 -3.37 23.47 4.51
CA PRO A 190 -3.06 22.20 5.14
C PRO A 190 -3.19 22.27 6.66
N GLY A 191 -3.67 21.17 7.27
CA GLY A 191 -3.75 21.03 8.72
C GLY A 191 -2.37 21.07 9.40
N ILE A 192 -2.34 21.12 10.73
CA ILE A 192 -1.09 21.28 11.50
C ILE A 192 -0.07 20.17 11.18
N VAL A 193 -0.53 18.91 11.12
CA VAL A 193 0.31 17.75 10.80
C VAL A 193 0.85 17.83 9.37
N ASP A 194 -0.04 18.09 8.40
CA ASP A 194 0.33 18.20 6.99
C ASP A 194 1.29 19.37 6.75
N ASN A 195 1.12 20.48 7.44
CA ASN A 195 1.99 21.64 7.35
C ASN A 195 3.39 21.34 7.92
N THR A 196 3.48 20.62 9.03
CA THR A 196 4.75 20.15 9.59
C THR A 196 5.46 19.19 8.63
N ILE A 197 4.74 18.24 8.04
CA ILE A 197 5.28 17.31 7.04
C ILE A 197 5.78 18.07 5.81
N ASN A 198 4.98 19.01 5.30
CA ASN A 198 5.36 19.87 4.17
C ASN A 198 6.65 20.65 4.48
N ARG A 199 6.80 21.20 5.70
CA ARG A 199 8.03 21.89 6.12
C ARG A 199 9.24 20.97 6.13
N ILE A 200 9.12 19.76 6.68
CA ILE A 200 10.21 18.78 6.71
C ILE A 200 10.64 18.41 5.28
N ARG A 201 9.67 18.15 4.40
CA ARG A 201 9.91 17.83 2.98
C ARG A 201 10.60 18.99 2.26
N SER A 202 10.07 20.21 2.39
CA SER A 202 10.66 21.39 1.77
C SER A 202 12.06 21.70 2.33
N ALA A 203 12.31 21.47 3.62
CA ALA A 203 13.64 21.64 4.21
C ALA A 203 14.66 20.64 3.62
N LEU A 204 14.25 19.39 3.38
CA LEU A 204 15.11 18.40 2.72
C LEU A 204 15.44 18.81 1.28
N VAL A 205 14.43 19.27 0.52
CA VAL A 205 14.64 19.78 -0.84
C VAL A 205 15.55 21.00 -0.83
N ALA A 206 15.35 21.93 0.11
CA ALA A 206 16.18 23.11 0.26
C ALA A 206 17.63 22.78 0.64
N ALA A 207 17.85 21.77 1.49
CA ALA A 207 19.19 21.28 1.85
C ALA A 207 19.95 20.74 0.63
N MET A 208 19.22 20.25 -0.37
CA MET A 208 19.78 19.72 -1.62
C MET A 208 19.92 20.77 -2.73
N ALA A 209 19.52 22.02 -2.51
CA ALA A 209 19.48 23.06 -3.54
C ALA A 209 20.85 23.37 -4.17
N ASN A 210 21.94 23.17 -3.43
CA ASN A 210 23.31 23.40 -3.90
C ASN A 210 23.96 22.16 -4.54
N SER A 211 23.26 21.02 -4.60
CA SER A 211 23.77 19.80 -5.20
C SER A 211 23.47 19.75 -6.71
N PRO A 212 24.21 18.93 -7.48
CA PRO A 212 23.92 18.70 -8.89
C PRO A 212 22.45 18.33 -9.12
N PRO A 213 21.79 18.82 -10.20
CA PRO A 213 20.34 18.65 -10.41
C PRO A 213 19.84 17.21 -10.27
N ARG A 214 20.65 16.26 -10.76
CA ARG A 214 20.35 14.83 -10.67
C ARG A 214 20.36 14.30 -9.23
N GLN A 215 21.28 14.76 -8.39
CA GLN A 215 21.34 14.37 -6.97
C GLN A 215 20.23 15.06 -6.18
N ALA A 216 19.95 16.32 -6.50
CA ALA A 216 18.87 17.09 -5.89
C ALA A 216 17.49 16.49 -6.16
N ALA A 217 17.30 15.78 -7.28
CA ALA A 217 16.09 15.01 -7.58
C ALA A 217 16.07 13.62 -6.91
N LEU A 218 17.23 12.94 -6.84
CA LEU A 218 17.33 11.56 -6.33
C LEU A 218 17.18 11.45 -4.81
N ILE A 219 17.76 12.38 -4.04
CA ILE A 219 17.73 12.24 -2.57
C ILE A 219 16.33 12.43 -1.99
N PRO A 220 15.54 13.46 -2.38
CA PRO A 220 14.16 13.61 -1.93
C PRO A 220 13.25 12.45 -2.33
N SER A 221 13.44 11.88 -3.54
CA SER A 221 12.71 10.70 -3.98
C SER A 221 13.05 9.46 -3.15
N LEU A 222 14.33 9.21 -2.88
CA LEU A 222 14.78 8.07 -2.06
C LEU A 222 14.29 8.15 -0.60
N VAL A 223 14.36 9.33 0.01
CA VAL A 223 14.12 9.48 1.46
C VAL A 223 12.64 9.67 1.75
N VAL A 224 11.94 10.47 0.95
CA VAL A 224 10.57 10.92 1.26
C VAL A 224 9.59 10.65 0.10
N GLY A 225 10.04 10.02 -0.98
CA GLY A 225 9.17 9.66 -2.11
C GLY A 225 8.77 10.85 -2.98
N ASP A 226 9.47 11.98 -2.87
CA ASP A 226 9.24 13.14 -3.72
C ASP A 226 9.84 12.91 -5.11
N THR A 227 9.01 12.48 -6.06
CA THR A 227 9.42 12.25 -7.45
C THR A 227 9.18 13.46 -8.36
N SER A 228 8.83 14.63 -7.81
CA SER A 228 8.46 15.81 -8.60
C SER A 228 9.59 16.36 -9.48
N ALA A 229 10.85 16.19 -9.03
CA ALA A 229 12.05 16.65 -9.71
C ALA A 229 12.70 15.60 -10.63
N ILE A 230 12.13 14.39 -10.73
CA ILE A 230 12.66 13.34 -11.62
C ILE A 230 12.17 13.60 -13.04
N ASP A 231 13.12 13.78 -13.97
CA ASP A 231 12.82 13.94 -15.38
C ASP A 231 12.57 12.59 -16.08
N GLU A 232 11.99 12.64 -17.28
CA GLU A 232 11.60 11.44 -18.02
C GLU A 232 12.83 10.57 -18.38
N THR A 233 13.98 11.20 -18.67
CA THR A 233 15.21 10.47 -18.99
C THR A 233 15.73 9.66 -17.80
N MET A 234 15.69 10.22 -16.60
CA MET A 234 16.07 9.51 -15.38
C MET A 234 15.07 8.40 -15.07
N ALA A 235 13.77 8.65 -15.22
CA ALA A 235 12.75 7.62 -15.02
C ALA A 235 12.97 6.42 -15.96
N GLU A 236 13.28 6.66 -17.23
CA GLU A 236 13.60 5.61 -18.22
C GLU A 236 14.88 4.84 -17.86
N GLN A 237 15.94 5.51 -17.43
CA GLN A 237 17.18 4.86 -17.00
C GLN A 237 16.99 3.96 -15.78
N PHE A 238 16.21 4.42 -14.79
CA PHE A 238 15.84 3.60 -13.63
C PHE A 238 14.94 2.42 -14.02
N LYS A 239 14.06 2.60 -15.01
CA LYS A 239 13.26 1.50 -15.56
C LYS A 239 14.13 0.46 -16.28
N ALA A 240 15.05 0.92 -17.12
CA ALA A 240 15.97 0.05 -17.87
C ALA A 240 16.88 -0.78 -16.96
N THR A 241 17.25 -0.23 -15.81
CA THR A 241 18.08 -0.91 -14.79
C THR A 241 17.26 -1.67 -13.74
N ALA A 242 15.93 -1.72 -13.87
CA ALA A 242 15.00 -2.29 -12.88
C ALA A 242 15.11 -1.65 -11.48
N LEU A 243 15.69 -0.45 -11.37
CA LEU A 243 15.88 0.31 -10.14
C LEU A 243 14.72 1.25 -9.80
N THR A 244 13.63 1.26 -10.57
CA THR A 244 12.46 2.13 -10.31
C THR A 244 11.92 2.04 -8.88
N HIS A 245 12.06 0.88 -8.23
CA HIS A 245 11.66 0.68 -6.84
C HIS A 245 12.47 1.51 -5.83
N LEU A 246 13.66 2.01 -6.20
CA LEU A 246 14.46 2.94 -5.40
C LEU A 246 13.93 4.37 -5.47
N LEU A 247 13.15 4.72 -6.51
CA LEU A 247 12.55 6.06 -6.65
C LEU A 247 11.31 6.24 -5.76
N ALA A 248 10.79 5.14 -5.21
CA ALA A 248 9.69 5.14 -4.24
C ALA A 248 10.24 4.79 -2.85
N VAL A 249 9.56 5.25 -1.79
CA VAL A 249 9.98 4.89 -0.44
C VAL A 249 9.75 3.40 -0.23
N SER A 250 10.83 2.67 0.03
CA SER A 250 10.79 1.23 0.21
C SER A 250 10.66 0.83 1.68
N GLY A 251 10.26 -0.42 1.93
CA GLY A 251 10.26 -1.00 3.28
C GLY A 251 11.66 -1.09 3.91
N ALA A 252 12.73 -1.03 3.11
CA ALA A 252 14.10 -0.96 3.63
C ALA A 252 14.34 0.36 4.36
N ASN A 253 13.80 1.47 3.85
CA ASN A 253 13.90 2.78 4.51
C ASN A 253 13.23 2.77 5.89
N LEU A 254 12.04 2.17 5.99
CA LEU A 254 11.35 1.97 7.27
C LEU A 254 12.16 1.08 8.21
N THR A 255 12.74 -0.01 7.69
CA THR A 255 13.56 -0.94 8.49
C THR A 255 14.81 -0.27 9.03
N LEU A 256 15.52 0.51 8.21
CA LEU A 256 16.70 1.28 8.61
C LEU A 256 16.34 2.33 9.66
N LEU A 257 15.23 3.06 9.46
CA LEU A 257 14.72 4.01 10.44
C LEU A 257 14.47 3.34 11.79
N LEU A 258 13.76 2.21 11.79
CA LEU A 258 13.47 1.48 13.03
C LEU A 258 14.74 0.92 13.67
N ALA A 259 15.67 0.38 12.90
CA ALA A 259 16.95 -0.11 13.43
C ALA A 259 17.73 1.02 14.10
N PHE A 260 17.83 2.19 13.46
CA PHE A 260 18.47 3.37 14.02
C PHE A 260 17.76 3.85 15.29
N LEU A 261 16.44 4.07 15.21
CA LEU A 261 15.61 4.55 16.33
C LEU A 261 15.73 3.63 17.54
N LEU A 262 15.58 2.31 17.34
CA LEU A 262 15.68 1.33 18.41
C LEU A 262 17.08 1.25 19.01
N THR A 263 18.13 1.45 18.21
CA THR A 263 19.51 1.48 18.70
C THR A 263 19.74 2.69 19.60
N VAL A 264 19.30 3.88 19.17
CA VAL A 264 19.39 5.11 19.96
C VAL A 264 18.59 5.01 21.27
N VAL A 265 17.35 4.53 21.19
CA VAL A 265 16.46 4.36 22.36
C VAL A 265 17.07 3.39 23.39
N LYS A 266 17.67 2.29 22.91
CA LYS A 266 18.40 1.34 23.78
C LYS A 266 19.65 1.97 24.39
N TRP A 267 20.39 2.78 23.62
CA TRP A 267 21.57 3.48 24.11
C TRP A 267 21.22 4.50 25.20
N LEU A 268 20.06 5.15 25.09
CA LEU A 268 19.47 6.04 26.11
C LEU A 268 18.91 5.29 27.34
N GLY A 269 19.03 3.96 27.40
CA GLY A 269 18.64 3.16 28.56
C GLY A 269 17.13 2.86 28.69
N ILE A 270 16.31 3.28 27.73
CA ILE A 270 14.86 3.03 27.73
C ILE A 270 14.60 1.54 27.53
N ARG A 271 13.80 0.91 28.39
CA ARG A 271 13.52 -0.54 28.41
C ARG A 271 12.03 -0.83 28.48
N GLY A 272 11.67 -2.07 28.14
CA GLY A 272 10.30 -2.59 28.31
C GLY A 272 9.29 -2.06 27.28
N TRP A 273 8.08 -1.77 27.75
CA TRP A 273 6.95 -1.38 26.90
C TRP A 273 7.17 -0.04 26.16
N ALA A 274 7.98 0.86 26.73
CA ALA A 274 8.32 2.14 26.13
C ALA A 274 9.05 1.99 24.77
N ILE A 275 9.90 0.97 24.60
CA ILE A 275 10.55 0.69 23.30
C ILE A 275 9.51 0.39 22.22
N ARG A 276 8.47 -0.39 22.56
CA ARG A 276 7.40 -0.76 21.62
C ARG A 276 6.54 0.45 21.26
N ALA A 277 6.23 1.29 22.23
CA ALA A 277 5.51 2.54 22.00
C ALA A 277 6.30 3.46 21.06
N ILE A 278 7.59 3.67 21.32
CA ILE A 278 8.46 4.51 20.47
C ILE A 278 8.60 3.91 19.06
N ALA A 279 8.74 2.59 18.93
CA ALA A 279 8.77 1.93 17.64
C ALA A 279 7.47 2.19 16.86
N LEU A 280 6.31 2.00 17.49
CA LEU A 280 5.01 2.24 16.88
C LEU A 280 4.83 3.71 16.47
N THR A 281 5.19 4.65 17.34
CA THR A 281 5.16 6.09 17.03
C THR A 281 6.08 6.42 15.86
N GLY A 282 7.28 5.82 15.80
CA GLY A 282 8.21 5.98 14.69
C GLY A 282 7.63 5.47 13.36
N VAL A 283 6.96 4.31 13.37
CA VAL A 283 6.25 3.79 12.18
C VAL A 283 5.16 4.75 11.73
N VAL A 284 4.30 5.20 12.65
CA VAL A 284 3.19 6.11 12.32
C VAL A 284 3.71 7.44 11.78
N ALA A 285 4.76 7.99 12.39
CA ALA A 285 5.40 9.22 11.93
C ALA A 285 6.00 9.04 10.52
N PHE A 286 6.67 7.92 10.25
CA PHE A 286 7.22 7.62 8.93
C PHE A 286 6.13 7.48 7.87
N ILE A 287 5.05 6.74 8.15
CA ILE A 287 3.89 6.61 7.25
C ILE A 287 3.32 7.98 6.92
N ALA A 288 3.19 8.86 7.92
CA ALA A 288 2.68 10.21 7.71
C ALA A 288 3.62 11.05 6.82
N ILE A 289 4.93 11.01 7.07
CA ILE A 289 5.95 11.73 6.27
C ILE A 289 5.96 11.24 4.81
N CYS A 290 5.83 9.93 4.60
CA CYS A 290 5.74 9.30 3.29
C CYS A 290 4.33 9.35 2.68
N ARG A 291 3.40 10.11 3.29
CA ARG A 291 2.03 10.33 2.81
C ARG A 291 1.24 9.05 2.51
N GLY A 292 1.45 8.00 3.32
CA GLY A 292 0.69 6.76 3.20
C GLY A 292 0.95 5.96 1.93
N GLU A 293 2.17 6.02 1.36
CA GLU A 293 2.51 5.19 0.21
C GLU A 293 2.13 3.71 0.45
N PRO A 294 1.41 3.05 -0.49
CA PRO A 294 0.97 1.66 -0.32
C PRO A 294 2.11 0.69 -0.01
N SER A 295 3.32 0.98 -0.49
CA SER A 295 4.54 0.20 -0.18
C SER A 295 4.93 0.27 1.29
N VAL A 296 4.91 1.47 1.86
CA VAL A 296 5.25 1.73 3.27
C VAL A 296 4.21 1.14 4.20
N LEU A 297 2.92 1.23 3.86
CA LEU A 297 1.84 0.60 4.63
C LEU A 297 1.99 -0.92 4.72
N ARG A 298 2.35 -1.57 3.60
CA ARG A 298 2.65 -3.02 3.59
C ARG A 298 3.84 -3.37 4.46
N ALA A 299 4.94 -2.63 4.32
CA ALA A 299 6.15 -2.84 5.11
C ALA A 299 5.89 -2.64 6.62
N ALA A 300 5.12 -1.60 6.97
CA ALA A 300 4.72 -1.32 8.35
C ALA A 300 3.85 -2.44 8.93
N ALA A 301 2.86 -2.91 8.19
CA ALA A 301 2.02 -4.03 8.63
C ALA A 301 2.84 -5.31 8.84
N MET A 302 3.70 -5.67 7.88
CA MET A 302 4.60 -6.82 8.02
C MET A 302 5.55 -6.67 9.21
N GLY A 303 6.08 -5.47 9.43
CA GLY A 303 6.93 -5.13 10.58
C GLY A 303 6.21 -5.26 11.92
N ILE A 304 4.98 -4.75 12.03
CA ILE A 304 4.15 -4.87 13.24
C ILE A 304 3.84 -6.34 13.54
N VAL A 305 3.50 -7.13 12.52
CA VAL A 305 3.24 -8.57 12.71
C VAL A 305 4.52 -9.30 13.12
N ALA A 306 5.68 -8.97 12.53
CA ALA A 306 6.96 -9.53 12.92
C ALA A 306 7.32 -9.19 14.38
N LEU A 307 7.10 -7.93 14.80
CA LEU A 307 7.32 -7.49 16.18
C LEU A 307 6.39 -8.20 17.17
N ALA A 308 5.11 -8.40 16.82
CA ALA A 308 4.17 -9.16 17.63
C ALA A 308 4.60 -10.63 17.78
N ALA A 309 5.18 -11.22 16.73
CA ALA A 309 5.70 -12.58 16.75
C ALA A 309 6.94 -12.73 17.64
N LEU A 310 7.84 -11.75 17.65
CA LEU A 310 9.01 -11.72 18.54
C LEU A 310 8.61 -11.70 20.02
N GLY A 311 7.47 -11.09 20.36
CA GLY A 311 6.94 -11.11 21.72
C GLY A 311 6.30 -12.44 22.16
N SER A 312 6.05 -13.36 21.22
CA SER A 312 5.22 -14.56 21.44
C SER A 312 6.01 -15.83 21.79
N GLY A 313 7.34 -15.77 21.96
CA GLY A 313 8.21 -16.90 22.36
C GLY A 313 8.28 -18.07 21.37
N ARG A 314 7.50 -18.04 20.29
CA ARG A 314 7.48 -19.05 19.22
C ARG A 314 8.52 -18.63 18.19
N GLY A 315 9.71 -19.23 18.28
CA GLY A 315 10.86 -18.98 17.40
C GLY A 315 10.54 -19.05 15.91
N GLY A 316 11.50 -18.69 15.05
CA GLY A 316 11.39 -18.37 13.60
C GLY A 316 10.58 -19.27 12.64
N HIS A 317 9.93 -20.32 13.13
CA HIS A 317 9.01 -21.24 12.47
C HIS A 317 7.63 -20.62 12.10
N ALA A 318 7.38 -19.36 12.44
CA ALA A 318 6.09 -18.68 12.28
C ALA A 318 5.99 -17.73 11.08
N GLY A 319 7.05 -17.58 10.27
CA GLY A 319 7.12 -16.54 9.23
C GLY A 319 5.95 -16.55 8.25
N LEU A 320 5.62 -17.71 7.69
CA LEU A 320 4.50 -17.87 6.76
C LEU A 320 3.14 -17.61 7.42
N ARG A 321 2.94 -18.08 8.65
CA ARG A 321 1.72 -17.81 9.41
C ARG A 321 1.53 -16.30 9.64
N ASN A 322 2.60 -15.62 10.02
CA ASN A 322 2.60 -14.18 10.24
C ASN A 322 2.29 -13.43 8.94
N LEU A 323 2.91 -13.85 7.83
CA LEU A 323 2.61 -13.30 6.51
C LEU A 323 1.13 -13.48 6.15
N SER A 324 0.56 -14.67 6.37
CA SER A 324 -0.86 -14.94 6.14
C SER A 324 -1.77 -14.04 6.99
N VAL A 325 -1.45 -13.85 8.27
CA VAL A 325 -2.21 -12.93 9.15
C VAL A 325 -2.10 -11.49 8.67
N ALA A 326 -0.92 -11.05 8.24
CA ALA A 326 -0.72 -9.71 7.69
C ALA A 326 -1.53 -9.49 6.40
N ILE A 327 -1.56 -10.47 5.48
CA ILE A 327 -2.38 -10.42 4.27
C ILE A 327 -3.85 -10.24 4.62
N ILE A 328 -4.37 -11.05 5.53
CA ILE A 328 -5.78 -10.99 5.93
C ILE A 328 -6.09 -9.63 6.58
N ALA A 329 -5.25 -9.18 7.53
CA ALA A 329 -5.45 -7.90 8.20
C ALA A 329 -5.43 -6.71 7.22
N LEU A 330 -4.51 -6.72 6.25
CA LEU A 330 -4.43 -5.68 5.22
C LEU A 330 -5.65 -5.69 4.30
N LEU A 331 -6.13 -6.87 3.89
CA LEU A 331 -7.34 -6.98 3.06
C LEU A 331 -8.62 -6.58 3.80
N ILE A 332 -8.69 -6.76 5.14
CA ILE A 332 -9.79 -6.23 5.97
C ILE A 332 -9.82 -4.71 5.91
N LEU A 333 -8.64 -4.08 6.01
CA LEU A 333 -8.50 -2.62 6.05
C LEU A 333 -8.76 -1.98 4.70
N ASP A 334 -8.23 -2.58 3.63
CA ASP A 334 -8.40 -2.13 2.25
C ASP A 334 -8.58 -3.32 1.29
N PRO A 335 -9.83 -3.61 0.88
CA PRO A 335 -10.15 -4.67 -0.07
C PRO A 335 -9.42 -4.56 -1.42
N TRP A 336 -9.14 -3.34 -1.89
CA TRP A 336 -8.56 -3.12 -3.22
C TRP A 336 -7.08 -3.48 -3.27
N LEU A 337 -6.42 -3.65 -2.13
CA LEU A 337 -5.06 -4.18 -2.08
C LEU A 337 -4.94 -5.52 -2.80
N ALA A 338 -6.01 -6.33 -2.82
CA ALA A 338 -6.07 -7.60 -3.54
C ALA A 338 -5.78 -7.48 -5.04
N ARG A 339 -6.10 -6.33 -5.66
CA ARG A 339 -5.86 -6.05 -7.08
C ARG A 339 -4.58 -5.24 -7.32
N SER A 340 -3.91 -4.80 -6.27
CA SER A 340 -2.71 -3.99 -6.42
C SER A 340 -1.49 -4.86 -6.75
N TRP A 341 -0.89 -4.62 -7.91
CA TRP A 341 0.35 -5.28 -8.33
C TRP A 341 1.48 -5.15 -7.30
N GLY A 342 1.59 -3.98 -6.66
CA GLY A 342 2.57 -3.77 -5.60
C GLY A 342 2.36 -4.67 -4.38
N PHE A 343 1.12 -4.96 -3.99
CA PHE A 343 0.84 -5.90 -2.90
C PHE A 343 1.17 -7.33 -3.33
N ALA A 344 0.77 -7.71 -4.53
CA ALA A 344 1.09 -9.01 -5.12
C ALA A 344 2.60 -9.27 -5.14
N LEU A 345 3.38 -8.33 -5.67
CA LEU A 345 4.85 -8.41 -5.70
C LEU A 345 5.45 -8.46 -4.29
N SER A 346 4.97 -7.65 -3.35
CA SER A 346 5.48 -7.62 -1.98
C SER A 346 5.24 -8.92 -1.22
N VAL A 347 4.06 -9.52 -1.38
CA VAL A 347 3.72 -10.79 -0.73
C VAL A 347 4.51 -11.93 -1.37
N SER A 348 4.60 -11.97 -2.70
CA SER A 348 5.40 -12.98 -3.40
C SER A 348 6.87 -12.91 -3.02
N ALA A 349 7.48 -11.72 -2.98
CA ALA A 349 8.86 -11.54 -2.53
C ALA A 349 9.06 -12.05 -1.09
N SER A 350 8.17 -11.68 -0.17
CA SER A 350 8.24 -12.10 1.23
C SER A 350 8.06 -13.62 1.39
N ALA A 351 7.13 -14.21 0.64
CA ALA A 351 6.92 -15.66 0.62
C ALA A 351 8.15 -16.40 0.06
N GLY A 352 8.74 -15.91 -1.03
CA GLY A 352 9.98 -16.45 -1.61
C GLY A 352 11.14 -16.47 -0.62
N ILE A 353 11.38 -15.35 0.06
CA ILE A 353 12.41 -15.26 1.11
C ILE A 353 12.14 -16.24 2.25
N LEU A 354 10.90 -16.37 2.70
CA LEU A 354 10.53 -17.27 3.80
C LEU A 354 10.61 -18.76 3.43
N ILE A 355 10.29 -19.12 2.18
CA ILE A 355 10.29 -20.51 1.70
C ILE A 355 11.71 -20.95 1.33
N TRP A 356 12.42 -20.15 0.54
CA TRP A 356 13.72 -20.53 -0.03
C TRP A 356 14.92 -19.97 0.74
N GLY A 357 14.78 -18.81 1.39
CA GLY A 357 15.90 -18.07 1.96
C GLY A 357 16.74 -18.87 2.96
N LYS A 358 16.11 -19.63 3.86
CA LYS A 358 16.83 -20.47 4.83
C LYS A 358 17.63 -21.58 4.15
N ALA A 359 16.97 -22.38 3.31
CA ALA A 359 17.60 -23.53 2.66
C ALA A 359 18.75 -23.11 1.73
N TRP A 360 18.57 -22.03 0.98
CA TRP A 360 19.60 -21.50 0.10
C TRP A 360 20.76 -20.86 0.87
N LYS A 361 20.47 -20.16 1.97
CA LYS A 361 21.50 -19.63 2.87
C LYS A 361 22.34 -20.76 3.47
N GLU A 362 21.72 -21.80 4.01
CA GLU A 362 22.42 -22.96 4.59
C GLU A 362 23.26 -23.70 3.53
N ALA A 363 22.74 -23.87 2.31
CA ALA A 363 23.49 -24.48 1.21
C ALA A 363 24.70 -23.64 0.81
N MET A 364 24.55 -22.32 0.71
CA MET A 364 25.63 -21.42 0.29
C MET A 364 26.69 -21.20 1.38
N GLN A 365 26.28 -21.26 2.65
CA GLN A 365 27.18 -21.18 3.81
C GLN A 365 28.16 -22.36 3.90
N THR A 366 27.98 -23.42 3.11
CA THR A 366 28.96 -24.52 3.04
C THR A 366 30.27 -24.10 2.37
N TRP A 367 30.26 -23.06 1.53
CA TRP A 367 31.43 -22.60 0.77
C TRP A 367 31.66 -21.09 0.82
N ALA A 368 30.71 -20.29 1.32
CA ALA A 368 30.81 -18.83 1.43
C ALA A 368 30.54 -18.31 2.86
N PRO A 369 31.10 -17.15 3.24
CA PRO A 369 30.81 -16.52 4.53
C PRO A 369 29.36 -16.01 4.62
N GLU A 370 28.84 -15.93 5.84
CA GLU A 370 27.43 -15.63 6.11
C GLU A 370 26.94 -14.31 5.49
N TRP A 371 27.74 -13.24 5.58
CA TRP A 371 27.38 -11.93 5.02
C TRP A 371 27.18 -11.99 3.49
N PHE A 372 27.99 -12.79 2.80
CA PHE A 372 27.89 -12.94 1.34
C PHE A 372 26.70 -13.82 0.96
N SER A 373 26.46 -14.89 1.72
CA SER A 373 25.27 -15.73 1.52
C SER A 373 23.98 -14.94 1.71
N GLU A 374 23.88 -14.10 2.76
CA GLU A 374 22.70 -13.24 2.96
C GLU A 374 22.52 -12.22 1.84
N ALA A 375 23.60 -11.55 1.43
CA ALA A 375 23.58 -10.53 0.39
C ALA A 375 23.10 -11.08 -0.97
N LEU A 376 23.38 -12.34 -1.27
CA LEU A 376 23.06 -12.95 -2.57
C LEU A 376 21.75 -13.75 -2.55
N VAL A 377 21.50 -14.51 -1.49
CA VAL A 377 20.32 -15.39 -1.39
C VAL A 377 19.03 -14.60 -1.23
N ILE A 378 19.02 -13.54 -0.42
CA ILE A 378 17.78 -12.79 -0.13
C ILE A 378 17.23 -12.12 -1.40
N PRO A 379 18.02 -11.36 -2.19
CA PRO A 379 17.52 -10.76 -3.43
C PRO A 379 17.15 -11.82 -4.47
N LEU A 380 17.90 -12.91 -4.58
CA LEU A 380 17.65 -13.95 -5.57
C LEU A 380 16.34 -14.70 -5.28
N ALA A 381 16.05 -15.01 -4.01
CA ALA A 381 14.80 -15.62 -3.60
C ALA A 381 13.60 -14.69 -3.84
N ALA A 382 13.75 -13.40 -3.55
CA ALA A 382 12.72 -12.39 -3.82
C ALA A 382 12.45 -12.26 -5.33
N GLN A 383 13.51 -12.10 -6.14
CA GLN A 383 13.42 -11.92 -7.59
C GLN A 383 12.73 -13.11 -8.25
N LEU A 384 13.14 -14.34 -7.89
CA LEU A 384 12.58 -15.56 -8.45
C LEU A 384 11.09 -15.72 -8.12
N ALA A 385 10.66 -15.28 -6.94
CA ALA A 385 9.24 -15.28 -6.57
C ALA A 385 8.42 -14.21 -7.31
N THR A 386 9.02 -13.05 -7.60
CA THR A 386 8.33 -11.94 -8.27
C THR A 386 8.35 -12.03 -9.79
N GLN A 387 9.30 -12.76 -10.36
CA GLN A 387 9.52 -12.83 -11.82
C GLN A 387 8.24 -13.14 -12.62
N PRO A 388 7.41 -14.13 -12.26
CA PRO A 388 6.21 -14.45 -13.04
C PRO A 388 5.20 -13.30 -13.09
N LEU A 389 5.09 -12.52 -12.00
CA LEU A 389 4.19 -11.36 -11.93
C LEU A 389 4.74 -10.20 -12.76
N ILE A 390 6.05 -9.98 -12.72
CA ILE A 390 6.70 -8.92 -13.51
C ILE A 390 6.58 -9.22 -15.01
N THR A 391 6.69 -10.48 -15.43
CA THR A 391 6.53 -10.86 -16.84
C THR A 391 5.08 -10.79 -17.35
N ALA A 392 4.10 -10.78 -16.44
CA ALA A 392 2.69 -10.65 -16.79
C ALA A 392 2.23 -9.18 -16.89
N LEU A 393 3.03 -8.25 -16.35
CA LEU A 393 2.87 -6.79 -16.40
C LEU A 393 3.50 -6.22 -17.68
#